data_AF-A0A315ZZU9-F1
#
_entry.id   AF-A0A315ZZU9-F1
#
_cell.length_a   1.000
_cell.length_b   1.000
_cell.length_c   1.000
_cell.angle_alpha   90.00
_cell.angle_beta   90.00
_cell.angle_gamma   90.00
#
_symmetry.space_group_name_H-M   'P 1'
#
loop_
_entity.id
_entity.type
_entity.pdbx_description
1 polymer ?
#
loop_
_entity_poly.entity_id
_entity_poly.type
_entity_poly.pdbx_seq_one_letter_code
_entity_poly.pdbx_strand_id
1 'polypeptide(L)'
;MTDVNITVTAGTPFSVDSPNSVLSIVVTNTAAVPCATGTNAYYYIVLSDGTTEENYTFVVTDPGTIPAANEETFVVENTTLGTITASTGTIYYSAA
;
A
#
# COMPACT_ATOMS: atom_id res chain seq x y z
N MET A 1 18.99 -15.44 -11.79
CA MET A 1 18.08 -14.37 -12.22
C MET A 1 18.93 -13.27 -12.79
N THR A 2 18.52 -12.66 -13.90
CA THR A 2 19.18 -11.49 -14.47
C THR A 2 18.35 -10.28 -14.08
N ASP A 3 18.91 -9.41 -13.25
CA ASP A 3 18.22 -8.20 -12.81
C ASP A 3 18.18 -7.18 -13.96
N VAL A 4 17.04 -6.51 -14.13
CA VAL A 4 16.86 -5.41 -15.07
C VAL A 4 17.03 -4.12 -14.30
N ASN A 5 18.16 -3.45 -14.51
CA ASN A 5 18.42 -2.15 -13.90
C ASN A 5 17.64 -1.06 -14.64
N ILE A 6 16.64 -0.46 -13.99
CA ILE A 6 15.93 0.73 -14.48
C ILE A 6 16.59 1.97 -13.90
N THR A 7 16.94 2.93 -14.76
CA THR A 7 17.45 4.26 -14.36
C THR A 7 16.39 5.32 -14.64
N VAL A 8 15.86 5.95 -13.60
CA VAL A 8 14.91 7.07 -13.74
C VAL A 8 15.70 8.37 -13.86
N THR A 9 15.65 9.01 -15.04
CA THR A 9 16.52 10.16 -15.36
C THR A 9 15.89 11.52 -14.99
N ALA A 10 14.56 11.58 -14.90
CA ALA A 10 13.83 12.75 -14.44
C ALA A 10 12.43 12.35 -13.94
N GLY A 11 11.90 13.11 -12.99
CA GLY A 11 10.49 13.05 -12.58
C GLY A 11 9.71 14.23 -13.18
N THR A 12 8.43 14.01 -13.50
CA THR A 12 7.52 15.10 -13.85
C THR A 12 6.95 15.70 -12.57
N PRO A 13 7.03 17.03 -12.35
CA PRO A 13 6.45 17.66 -11.17
C PRO A 13 4.94 17.45 -11.18
N PHE A 14 4.43 17.02 -10.03
CA PHE A 14 3.02 16.88 -9.78
C PHE A 14 2.36 18.29 -9.76
N SER A 15 1.14 18.44 -10.29
CA SER A 15 0.44 19.75 -10.32
C SER A 15 0.16 20.26 -8.90
N VAL A 16 0.62 21.48 -8.57
CA VAL A 16 0.42 22.11 -7.26
C VAL A 16 -1.03 22.49 -6.97
N ASP A 17 -1.87 22.53 -8.01
CA ASP A 17 -3.30 22.80 -7.89
C ASP A 17 -4.07 21.58 -7.34
N SER A 18 -3.43 20.41 -7.30
CA SER A 18 -3.99 19.16 -6.77
C SER A 18 -2.98 18.49 -5.83
N PRO A 19 -2.79 19.01 -4.61
CA PRO A 19 -1.78 18.50 -3.65
C PRO A 19 -2.00 17.05 -3.23
N ASN A 20 -3.17 16.48 -3.54
CA ASN A 20 -3.58 15.15 -3.17
C ASN A 20 -3.38 14.09 -4.25
N SER A 21 -2.92 14.42 -5.46
CA SER A 21 -3.15 13.47 -6.57
C SER A 21 -2.27 12.25 -6.65
N VAL A 22 -1.40 12.08 -5.66
CA VAL A 22 -0.85 10.78 -5.31
C VAL A 22 -0.91 10.62 -3.79
N LEU A 23 -1.39 9.48 -3.31
CA LEU A 23 -1.31 9.08 -1.91
C LEU A 23 -0.18 8.07 -1.72
N SER A 24 0.68 8.33 -0.73
CA SER A 24 1.63 7.36 -0.20
C SER A 24 0.99 6.70 1.03
N ILE A 25 0.61 5.44 0.89
CA ILE A 25 -0.04 4.66 1.93
C ILE A 25 1.01 3.77 2.58
N VAL A 26 1.32 4.02 3.84
CA VAL A 26 2.21 3.16 4.64
C VAL A 26 1.36 2.26 5.51
N VAL A 27 1.49 0.95 5.34
CA VAL A 27 0.82 -0.05 6.17
C VAL A 27 1.84 -0.69 7.09
N THR A 28 1.64 -0.52 8.40
CA THR A 28 2.44 -1.16 9.44
C THR A 28 1.60 -2.20 10.17
N ASN A 29 1.96 -3.48 10.10
CA ASN A 29 1.31 -4.50 10.91
C ASN A 29 1.90 -4.50 12.33
N THR A 30 1.04 -4.49 13.35
CA THR A 30 1.49 -4.45 14.76
C THR A 30 1.85 -5.81 15.34
N ALA A 31 1.39 -6.88 14.70
CA ALA A 31 1.65 -8.26 15.09
C ALA A 31 2.15 -9.05 13.87
N ALA A 32 2.90 -10.11 14.13
CA ALA A 32 3.36 -11.01 13.07
C ALA A 32 2.16 -11.67 12.37
N VAL A 33 2.23 -11.79 11.06
CA VAL A 33 1.19 -12.42 10.22
C VAL A 33 1.75 -13.75 9.68
N PRO A 34 1.25 -14.91 10.12
CA PRO A 34 1.84 -16.20 9.81
C PRO A 34 1.46 -16.70 8.40
N CYS A 35 1.93 -15.99 7.37
CA CYS A 35 1.68 -16.36 5.98
C CYS A 35 2.47 -17.61 5.57
N ALA A 36 1.84 -18.45 4.75
CA ALA A 36 2.47 -19.60 4.11
C ALA A 36 3.49 -19.13 3.06
N THR A 37 4.68 -19.73 3.08
CA THR A 37 5.76 -19.44 2.14
C THR A 37 5.32 -19.56 0.68
N GLY A 38 5.61 -18.54 -0.13
CA GLY A 38 5.35 -18.55 -1.57
C GLY A 38 3.89 -18.27 -1.93
N THR A 39 3.09 -17.78 -0.98
CA THR A 39 1.72 -17.30 -1.22
C THR A 39 1.70 -15.77 -1.24
N ASN A 40 0.59 -15.22 -1.75
CA ASN A 40 0.37 -13.78 -1.77
C ASN A 40 -0.29 -13.32 -0.46
N ALA A 41 0.20 -12.21 0.08
CA ALA A 41 -0.51 -11.39 1.06
C ALA A 41 -1.23 -10.25 0.34
N TYR A 42 -2.49 -10.02 0.68
CA TYR A 42 -3.34 -8.98 0.11
C TYR A 42 -3.60 -7.89 1.15
N TYR A 43 -3.12 -6.69 0.89
CA TYR A 43 -3.27 -5.51 1.75
C TYR A 43 -4.52 -4.76 1.28
N TYR A 44 -5.62 -4.92 2.02
CA TYR A 44 -6.87 -4.22 1.79
C TYR A 44 -6.94 -2.99 2.69
N ILE A 45 -6.98 -1.81 2.08
CA ILE A 45 -6.98 -0.52 2.78
C ILE A 45 -8.24 0.25 2.41
N VAL A 46 -8.87 0.85 3.41
CA VAL A 46 -10.00 1.77 3.24
C VAL A 46 -9.56 3.14 3.75
N LEU A 47 -9.67 4.16 2.90
CA LEU A 47 -9.42 5.56 3.27
C LEU A 47 -10.69 6.38 3.09
N SER A 48 -10.94 7.31 4.02
CA SER A 48 -12.04 8.26 3.90
C SER A 48 -11.63 9.67 4.32
N ASP A 49 -12.17 10.67 3.62
CA ASP A 49 -12.08 12.08 4.00
C ASP A 49 -13.31 12.58 4.80
N GLY A 50 -14.24 11.68 5.14
CA GLY A 50 -15.50 11.97 5.82
C GLY A 50 -16.68 12.24 4.89
N THR A 51 -16.45 12.33 3.58
CA THR A 51 -17.49 12.47 2.53
C THR A 51 -17.39 11.34 1.50
N THR A 52 -16.18 11.04 1.05
CA THR A 52 -15.84 9.98 0.09
C THR A 52 -15.08 8.87 0.80
N GLU A 53 -15.25 7.65 0.33
CA GLU A 53 -14.50 6.47 0.76
C GLU A 53 -13.90 5.80 -0.48
N GLU A 54 -12.62 5.47 -0.43
CA GLU A 54 -11.95 4.64 -1.45
C GLU A 54 -11.31 3.41 -0.82
N ASN A 55 -11.32 2.33 -1.61
CA ASN A 55 -10.77 1.04 -1.24
C ASN A 55 -9.61 0.69 -2.16
N TYR A 56 -8.49 0.27 -1.59
CA TYR A 56 -7.31 -0.16 -2.32
C TYR A 56 -6.94 -1.58 -1.94
N THR A 57 -6.52 -2.37 -2.92
CA THR A 57 -5.99 -3.73 -2.69
C THR A 57 -4.64 -3.86 -3.36
N PHE A 58 -3.61 -4.15 -2.57
CA PHE A 58 -2.27 -4.42 -3.06
C PHE A 58 -1.89 -5.86 -2.80
N VAL A 59 -1.08 -6.43 -3.68
CA VAL A 59 -0.61 -7.81 -3.59
C VAL A 59 0.90 -7.77 -3.40
N VAL A 60 1.37 -8.38 -2.32
CA VAL A 60 2.80 -8.60 -2.06
C VAL A 60 3.01 -10.10 -1.99
N THR A 61 3.93 -10.62 -2.80
CA THR A 61 4.35 -12.02 -2.69
C THR A 61 5.26 -12.13 -1.48
N ASP A 62 4.86 -12.96 -0.50
CA ASP A 62 5.60 -13.11 0.74
C ASP A 62 6.38 -14.44 0.80
N PRO A 63 7.68 -14.42 1.13
CA PRO A 63 8.44 -15.64 1.39
C PRO A 63 8.00 -16.41 2.66
N GLY A 64 7.15 -15.87 3.55
CA GLY A 64 6.73 -16.55 4.77
C GLY A 64 6.02 -15.63 5.76
N THR A 65 6.27 -15.80 7.06
CA THR A 65 5.63 -14.96 8.09
C THR A 65 6.06 -13.49 7.94
N ILE A 66 5.09 -12.56 7.80
CA ILE A 66 5.33 -11.12 7.89
C ILE A 66 5.69 -10.81 9.36
N PRO A 67 6.87 -10.25 9.65
CA PRO A 67 7.24 -9.91 11.02
C PRO A 67 6.38 -8.75 11.54
N ALA A 68 6.21 -8.66 12.87
CA ALA A 68 5.60 -7.48 13.47
C ALA A 68 6.42 -6.22 13.15
N ALA A 69 5.74 -5.08 13.03
CA ALA A 69 6.29 -3.78 12.61
C ALA A 69 6.92 -3.77 11.20
N ASN A 70 6.54 -4.72 10.32
CA ASN A 70 6.88 -4.59 8.91
C ASN A 70 6.10 -3.43 8.29
N GLU A 71 6.76 -2.65 7.45
CA GLU A 71 6.15 -1.54 6.72
C GLU A 71 6.12 -1.84 5.24
N GLU A 72 4.93 -1.73 4.64
CA GLU A 72 4.77 -1.73 3.20
C GLU A 72 4.29 -0.36 2.75
N THR A 73 4.94 0.20 1.72
CA THR A 73 4.57 1.49 1.14
C THR A 73 3.96 1.29 -0.23
N PHE A 74 2.74 1.76 -0.40
CA PHE A 74 2.02 1.75 -1.66
C PHE A 74 1.78 3.17 -2.14
N VAL A 75 1.81 3.35 -3.45
CA VAL A 75 1.58 4.64 -4.09
C VAL A 75 0.41 4.50 -5.04
N VAL A 76 -0.60 5.33 -4.85
CA VAL A 76 -1.81 5.35 -5.69
C VAL A 76 -2.10 6.75 -6.17
N GLU A 77 -2.63 6.84 -7.39
CA GLU A 77 -3.28 8.08 -7.82
C GLU A 77 -4.47 8.35 -6.89
N ASN A 78 -4.67 9.61 -6.52
CA ASN A 78 -5.84 10.01 -5.76
C ASN A 78 -6.57 11.12 -6.51
N THR A 79 -7.67 10.75 -7.12
CA THR A 79 -8.46 11.67 -7.95
C THR A 79 -9.69 12.20 -7.23
N THR A 80 -10.05 11.65 -6.07
CA THR A 80 -11.35 11.95 -5.44
C THR A 80 -11.29 12.28 -3.95
N LEU A 81 -10.30 11.79 -3.19
CA LEU A 81 -10.22 12.01 -1.74
C LEU A 81 -9.59 13.37 -1.41
N GLY A 82 -10.27 14.09 -0.53
CA GLY A 82 -9.75 15.26 0.19
C GLY A 82 -8.76 14.87 1.29
N THR A 83 -8.72 15.66 2.37
CA THR A 83 -7.89 15.35 3.54
C THR A 83 -8.40 14.10 4.24
N ILE A 84 -7.57 13.06 4.34
CA ILE A 84 -7.95 11.80 4.99
C ILE A 84 -8.23 12.04 6.48
N THR A 85 -9.42 11.64 6.93
CA THR A 85 -9.87 11.73 8.33
C THR A 85 -10.00 10.36 8.99
N ALA A 86 -10.15 9.29 8.21
CA ALA A 86 -10.20 7.91 8.68
C ALA A 86 -9.45 6.96 7.75
N SER A 87 -8.84 5.93 8.35
CA SER A 87 -8.19 4.86 7.61
C SER A 87 -8.33 3.52 8.35
N THR A 88 -8.47 2.44 7.60
CA THR A 88 -8.41 1.06 8.12
C THR A 88 -7.61 0.19 7.16
N GLY A 89 -7.03 -0.90 7.68
CA GLY A 89 -6.24 -1.84 6.89
C GLY A 89 -6.44 -3.28 7.38
N THR A 90 -6.50 -4.22 6.44
CA THR A 90 -6.57 -5.67 6.70
C THR A 90 -5.59 -6.39 5.78
N ILE A 91 -4.85 -7.35 6.33
CA ILE A 91 -4.00 -8.24 5.53
C ILE A 91 -4.71 -9.60 5.41
N TYR A 92 -5.08 -9.98 4.19
CA TYR A 92 -5.56 -11.32 3.89
C TYR A 92 -4.40 -12.19 3.41
N TYR A 93 -4.28 -13.38 3.99
CA TYR A 93 -3.16 -14.29 3.72
C TYR A 93 -3.61 -15.74 3.78
N SER A 94 -2.83 -16.63 3.15
CA SER A 94 -2.94 -18.07 3.39
C SER A 94 -2.08 -18.42 4.60
N ALA A 95 -2.63 -19.05 5.62
CA ALA A 95 -1.89 -19.40 6.84
C ALA A 95 -0.88 -20.53 6.60
N ALA A 96 0.27 -20.45 7.27
CA ALA A 96 1.31 -21.48 7.33
C ALA A 96 0.87 -22.73 8.12
#